data_AF-A0A7S4C664-F1
#
_entry.id   AF-A0A7S4C664-F1
#
_cell.length_a   1.000
_cell.length_b   1.000
_cell.length_c   1.000
_cell.angle_alpha   90.00
_cell.angle_beta   90.00
_cell.angle_gamma   90.00
#
_symmetry.space_group_name_H-M   'P 1'
#
loop_
_entity.id
_entity.type
_entity.pdbx_description
1 polymer ?
#
loop_
_entity_poly.entity_id
_entity_poly.type
_entity_poly.pdbx_seq_one_letter_code
_entity_poly.pdbx_strand_id
1 'polypeptide(L)'
;RVHAEVLSNCVHVFHKGRLRETLHMQDEAVLMLLLRHRASGACVLVATTHLFWDPYRPEVKAAQAELVAEATTRFLIECDRPAAVVITGDFNSVPHLQPEFIGIDVSEEEMRENSLSAVYQLYSQGICPARHPEHPDRFKPKALPAIRSSSREKPQR
;
A
#
# COMPACT_ATOMS: atom_id res chain seq x y z
N ARG A 1 31.76 -6.32 14.73
CA ARG A 1 30.86 -7.36 14.19
C ARG A 1 29.46 -6.77 14.14
N VAL A 2 28.91 -6.60 12.94
CA VAL A 2 27.48 -6.35 12.77
C VAL A 2 26.81 -7.71 12.95
N HIS A 3 25.98 -7.86 13.98
CA HIS A 3 25.09 -9.01 14.07
C HIS A 3 23.90 -8.66 13.18
N ALA A 4 23.90 -9.20 11.96
CA ALA A 4 22.73 -9.19 11.08
C ALA A 4 21.97 -10.48 11.37
N GLU A 5 20.80 -10.37 11.97
CA GLU A 5 19.87 -11.47 12.16
C GLU A 5 18.80 -11.31 11.06
N VAL A 6 18.70 -12.30 10.17
CA VAL A 6 17.71 -12.29 9.09
C VAL A 6 16.44 -12.91 9.65
N LEU A 7 15.47 -12.07 10.02
CA LEU A 7 14.12 -12.52 10.33
C LEU A 7 13.31 -12.48 9.04
N SER A 8 12.93 -13.66 8.53
CA SER A 8 12.03 -13.80 7.40
C SER A 8 10.60 -13.88 7.93
N ASN A 9 9.85 -12.78 7.85
CA ASN A 9 8.45 -12.74 8.24
C ASN A 9 7.57 -12.37 7.05
N CYS A 10 6.59 -13.23 6.74
CA CYS A 10 5.54 -12.90 5.78
C CYS A 10 4.48 -12.03 6.46
N VAL A 11 4.19 -10.86 5.90
CA VAL A 11 2.99 -10.12 6.26
C VAL A 11 1.81 -10.71 5.50
N HIS A 12 0.82 -11.21 6.24
CA HIS A 12 -0.42 -11.68 5.64
C HIS A 12 -1.23 -10.49 5.10
N VAL A 13 -1.51 -10.53 3.80
CA VAL A 13 -2.31 -9.52 3.11
C VAL A 13 -3.78 -9.61 3.55
N PHE A 14 -4.29 -8.59 4.25
CA PHE A 14 -5.69 -8.49 4.68
C PHE A 14 -6.65 -7.86 3.64
N HIS A 15 -6.20 -7.65 2.39
CA HIS A 15 -7.08 -7.18 1.32
C HIS A 15 -8.04 -8.29 0.83
N LYS A 16 -9.17 -7.89 0.23
CA LYS A 16 -10.19 -8.80 -0.32
C LYS A 16 -10.33 -8.62 -1.84
N GLY A 17 -10.84 -9.65 -2.53
CA GLY A 17 -11.18 -9.58 -3.96
C GLY A 17 -9.97 -9.44 -4.90
N ARG A 18 -10.18 -8.81 -6.06
CA ARG A 18 -9.16 -8.67 -7.13
C ARG A 18 -7.89 -7.93 -6.71
N LEU A 19 -7.99 -7.02 -5.74
CA LEU A 19 -6.80 -6.36 -5.21
C LEU A 19 -5.89 -7.35 -4.50
N ARG A 20 -6.46 -8.27 -3.70
CA ARG A 20 -5.70 -9.35 -3.09
C ARG A 20 -5.04 -10.22 -4.16
N GLU A 21 -5.80 -10.66 -5.17
CA GLU A 21 -5.24 -11.45 -6.27
C GLU A 21 -4.10 -10.72 -6.97
N THR A 22 -4.27 -9.43 -7.26
CA THR A 22 -3.22 -8.58 -7.85
C THR A 22 -1.97 -8.57 -6.97
N LEU A 23 -2.12 -8.32 -5.67
CA LEU A 23 -1.00 -8.26 -4.73
C LEU A 23 -0.29 -9.61 -4.57
N HIS A 24 -1.03 -10.73 -4.58
CA HIS A 24 -0.45 -12.09 -4.52
C HIS A 24 0.27 -12.49 -5.81
N MET A 25 -0.03 -11.84 -6.94
CA MET A 25 0.67 -12.06 -8.21
C MET A 25 1.95 -11.23 -8.33
N GLN A 26 2.23 -10.34 -7.38
CA GLN A 26 3.46 -9.57 -7.42
C GLN A 26 4.55 -10.16 -6.53
N ASP A 27 5.79 -9.98 -6.94
CA ASP A 27 6.99 -10.46 -6.26
C ASP A 27 7.75 -9.32 -5.53
N GLU A 28 7.16 -8.12 -5.40
CA GLU A 28 7.80 -7.05 -4.64
C GLU A 28 7.94 -7.42 -3.15
N ALA A 29 9.06 -7.01 -2.57
CA ALA A 29 9.42 -7.32 -1.20
C ALA A 29 10.05 -6.10 -0.51
N VAL A 30 10.01 -6.12 0.82
CA VAL A 30 10.74 -5.18 1.67
C VAL A 30 11.90 -5.89 2.37
N LEU A 31 13.08 -5.31 2.28
CA LEU A 31 14.25 -5.71 3.06
C LEU A 31 14.36 -4.83 4.30
N MET A 32 14.42 -5.44 5.48
CA MET A 32 14.47 -4.75 6.76
C MET A 32 15.76 -5.08 7.53
N LEU A 33 16.43 -4.05 8.06
CA LEU A 33 17.66 -4.17 8.83
C LEU A 33 17.59 -3.28 10.09
N LEU A 34 17.65 -3.90 11.27
CA LEU A 34 17.78 -3.17 12.54
C LEU A 34 19.26 -2.98 12.89
N LEU A 35 19.69 -1.73 12.89
CA LEU A 35 21.06 -1.32 13.15
C LEU A 35 21.16 -0.70 14.53
N ARG A 36 22.22 -1.03 15.27
CA ARG A 36 22.57 -0.39 16.54
C ARG A 36 23.79 0.50 16.36
N HIS A 37 23.65 1.78 16.65
CA HIS A 37 24.76 2.70 16.74
C HIS A 37 25.67 2.32 17.91
N ARG A 38 26.95 2.07 17.65
CA ARG A 38 27.87 1.48 18.64
C ARG A 38 28.16 2.40 19.83
N ALA A 39 28.26 3.70 19.60
CA ALA A 39 28.66 4.64 20.65
C ALA A 39 27.48 5.02 21.56
N SER A 40 26.30 5.31 21.00
CA SER A 40 25.13 5.72 21.79
C SER A 40 24.19 4.57 22.17
N GLY A 41 24.32 3.40 21.53
CA GLY A 41 23.40 2.29 21.68
C GLY A 41 22.03 2.50 21.02
N ALA A 42 21.79 3.67 20.41
CA ALA A 42 20.54 3.97 19.70
C ALA A 42 20.32 3.00 18.53
N CYS A 43 19.07 2.69 18.23
CA CYS A 43 18.70 1.78 17.14
C CYS A 43 18.02 2.53 16.00
N VAL A 44 18.28 2.09 14.77
CA VAL A 44 17.60 2.56 13.54
C VAL A 44 17.19 1.34 12.74
N LEU A 45 15.91 1.25 12.37
CA LEU A 45 15.40 0.29 11.41
C LEU A 45 15.40 0.92 10.03
N VAL A 46 16.11 0.29 9.10
CA VAL A 46 16.08 0.67 7.69
C VAL A 46 15.26 -0.38 6.93
N ALA A 47 14.15 0.06 6.33
CA ALA A 47 13.31 -0.73 5.45
C ALA A 47 13.47 -0.19 4.02
N THR A 48 13.91 -1.03 3.08
CA THR A 48 14.03 -0.65 1.66
C THR A 48 13.14 -1.52 0.80
N THR A 49 12.41 -0.91 -0.13
CA THR A 49 11.47 -1.61 -1.02
C THR A 49 11.56 -1.08 -2.44
N HIS A 50 11.01 -1.83 -3.39
CA HIS A 50 10.73 -1.37 -4.74
C HIS A 50 9.25 -1.66 -4.98
N LEU A 51 8.40 -0.63 -5.04
CA LEU A 51 6.96 -0.80 -5.22
C LEU A 51 6.62 -1.10 -6.67
N PHE A 52 5.41 -1.63 -6.91
CA PHE A 52 4.91 -1.96 -8.24
C PHE A 52 5.05 -0.79 -9.23
N TRP A 53 5.44 -1.08 -10.46
CA TRP A 53 5.93 -0.07 -11.41
C TRP A 53 4.83 0.61 -12.23
N ASP A 54 3.66 -0.02 -12.42
CA ASP A 54 2.66 0.48 -13.37
C ASP A 54 2.09 1.82 -12.90
N PRO A 55 2.25 2.91 -13.67
CA PRO A 55 1.71 4.21 -13.29
C PRO A 55 0.18 4.17 -13.16
N TYR A 56 -0.52 3.34 -13.94
CA TYR A 56 -1.98 3.21 -13.94
C TYR A 56 -2.55 2.38 -12.79
N ARG A 57 -1.70 1.91 -11.88
CA ARG A 57 -2.09 1.11 -10.71
C ARG A 57 -1.66 1.78 -9.40
N PRO A 58 -2.02 3.06 -9.17
CA PRO A 58 -1.62 3.78 -7.96
C PRO A 58 -2.18 3.14 -6.68
N GLU A 59 -3.31 2.43 -6.78
CA GLU A 59 -3.90 1.70 -5.66
C GLU A 59 -3.08 0.48 -5.23
N VAL A 60 -2.41 -0.18 -6.16
CA VAL A 60 -1.51 -1.30 -5.84
C VAL A 60 -0.31 -0.76 -5.07
N LYS A 61 0.28 0.35 -5.54
CA LYS A 61 1.39 1.02 -4.86
C LYS A 61 1.00 1.50 -3.47
N ALA A 62 -0.19 2.10 -3.31
CA ALA A 62 -0.72 2.53 -2.01
C ALA A 62 -0.89 1.36 -1.03
N ALA A 63 -1.47 0.25 -1.49
CA ALA A 63 -1.64 -0.97 -0.68
C ALA A 63 -0.29 -1.59 -0.28
N GLN A 64 0.68 -1.65 -1.21
CA GLN A 64 2.02 -2.13 -0.88
C GLN A 64 2.73 -1.21 0.11
N ALA A 65 2.58 0.12 -0.02
CA ALA A 65 3.16 1.06 0.93
C ALA A 65 2.61 0.87 2.35
N GLU A 66 1.30 0.61 2.48
CA GLU A 66 0.66 0.23 3.75
C GLU A 66 1.22 -1.08 4.31
N LEU A 67 1.31 -2.12 3.48
CA LEU A 67 1.88 -3.41 3.88
C LEU A 67 3.34 -3.29 4.35
N VAL A 68 4.14 -2.42 3.71
CA VAL A 68 5.52 -2.11 4.14
C VAL A 68 5.54 -1.42 5.50
N ALA A 69 4.65 -0.45 5.74
CA ALA A 69 4.54 0.22 7.03
C ALA A 69 4.13 -0.77 8.13
N GLU A 70 3.13 -1.63 7.86
CA GLU A 70 2.68 -2.67 8.79
C GLU A 70 3.80 -3.69 9.09
N ALA A 71 4.51 -4.15 8.06
CA ALA A 71 5.67 -5.04 8.20
C ALA A 71 6.73 -4.45 9.11
N THR A 72 7.03 -3.17 8.91
CA THR A 72 8.03 -2.42 9.67
C THR A 72 7.61 -2.33 11.14
N THR A 73 6.35 -2.00 11.43
CA THR A 73 5.82 -1.98 12.80
C THR A 73 5.89 -3.35 13.45
N ARG A 74 5.47 -4.41 12.76
CA ARG A 74 5.52 -5.78 13.29
C ARG A 74 6.95 -6.22 13.60
N PHE A 75 7.88 -5.96 12.70
CA PHE A 75 9.29 -6.29 12.88
C PHE A 75 9.88 -5.62 14.13
N LEU A 76 9.54 -4.35 14.39
CA LEU A 76 9.98 -3.65 15.61
C LEU A 76 9.40 -4.24 16.89
N ILE A 77 8.11 -4.63 16.87
CA ILE A 77 7.45 -5.27 18.00
C ILE A 77 8.14 -6.60 18.32
N GLU A 78 8.44 -7.41 17.31
CA GLU A 78 9.11 -8.71 17.49
C GLU A 78 10.55 -8.57 17.96
N CYS A 79 11.26 -7.53 17.50
CA CYS A 79 12.62 -7.24 17.96
C CYS A 79 12.66 -6.72 19.41
N ASP A 80 11.52 -6.30 19.97
CA ASP A 80 11.39 -5.65 21.29
C ASP A 80 12.45 -4.55 21.52
N ARG A 81 12.62 -3.68 20.50
CA ARG A 81 13.61 -2.60 20.53
C ARG A 81 13.03 -1.31 19.97
N PRO A 82 13.02 -0.21 20.74
CA PRO A 82 12.68 1.09 20.19
C PRO A 82 13.76 1.51 19.20
N ALA A 83 13.35 1.91 18.00
CA ALA A 83 14.23 2.37 16.95
C ALA A 83 13.58 3.50 16.15
N ALA A 84 14.39 4.43 15.66
CA ALA A 84 13.96 5.33 14.60
C ALA A 84 13.77 4.53 13.31
N VAL A 85 12.81 4.91 12.48
CA VAL A 85 12.47 4.19 11.24
C VAL A 85 12.88 5.02 10.03
N VAL A 86 13.52 4.37 9.06
CA VAL A 86 13.81 4.90 7.73
C VAL A 86 13.19 3.95 6.72
N ILE A 87 12.15 4.40 6.01
CA ILE A 87 11.60 3.70 4.84
C ILE A 87 12.18 4.36 3.59
N THR A 88 12.76 3.56 2.70
CA THR A 88 13.47 4.03 1.51
C THR A 88 13.27 3.09 0.32
N GLY A 89 13.85 3.46 -0.82
CA GLY A 89 13.83 2.69 -2.05
C GLY A 89 13.13 3.42 -3.19
N ASP A 90 12.69 2.65 -4.19
CA ASP A 90 11.97 3.17 -5.34
C ASP A 90 10.47 2.91 -5.17
N PHE A 91 9.71 3.99 -4.95
CA PHE A 91 8.28 3.89 -4.71
C PHE A 91 7.45 3.88 -5.99
N ASN A 92 8.05 4.05 -7.17
CA ASN A 92 7.34 4.23 -8.45
C ASN A 92 6.16 5.22 -8.35
N SER A 93 6.32 6.21 -7.48
CA SER A 93 5.33 7.21 -7.12
C SER A 93 6.06 8.54 -6.99
N VAL A 94 5.49 9.60 -7.54
CA VAL A 94 6.01 10.96 -7.34
C VAL A 94 5.33 11.60 -6.14
N PRO A 95 5.87 12.70 -5.58
CA PRO A 95 5.30 13.32 -4.39
C PRO A 95 3.88 13.85 -4.60
N HIS A 96 3.56 14.35 -5.79
CA HIS A 96 2.28 14.97 -6.10
C HIS A 96 1.28 13.98 -6.69
N LEU A 97 -0.01 14.25 -6.51
CA LEU A 97 -1.08 13.50 -7.16
C LEU A 97 -0.93 13.60 -8.69
N GLN A 98 -1.14 12.49 -9.42
CA GLN A 98 -1.11 12.46 -10.88
C GLN A 98 -2.46 11.97 -11.46
N PRO A 99 -3.47 12.85 -11.56
CA PRO A 99 -4.84 12.50 -11.98
C PRO A 99 -4.92 11.71 -13.29
N GLU A 100 -4.01 11.98 -14.22
CA GLU A 100 -3.93 11.34 -15.54
C GLU A 100 -3.70 9.81 -15.49
N PHE A 101 -3.19 9.29 -14.36
CA PHE A 101 -2.91 7.86 -14.19
C PHE A 101 -3.93 7.12 -13.31
N ILE A 102 -4.92 7.81 -12.74
CA ILE A 102 -5.86 7.21 -11.77
C ILE A 102 -6.97 6.42 -12.48
N GLY A 103 -7.25 6.72 -13.75
CA GLY A 103 -8.22 5.96 -14.56
C GLY A 103 -9.68 6.06 -14.09
N ILE A 104 -9.97 6.94 -13.12
CA ILE A 104 -11.30 7.33 -12.66
C ILE A 104 -11.40 8.86 -12.71
N ASP A 105 -12.62 9.37 -12.80
CA ASP A 105 -12.85 10.81 -12.72
C ASP A 105 -12.48 11.33 -11.32
N VAL A 106 -11.62 12.35 -11.29
CA VAL A 106 -11.20 13.05 -10.07
C VAL A 106 -11.64 14.51 -10.21
N SER A 107 -12.44 14.98 -9.26
CA SER A 107 -12.96 16.34 -9.25
C SER A 107 -11.88 17.38 -8.93
N GLU A 108 -12.09 18.64 -9.33
CA GLU A 108 -11.22 19.75 -8.96
C GLU A 108 -11.16 20.01 -7.44
N GLU A 109 -12.19 19.62 -6.71
CA GLU A 109 -12.19 19.64 -5.25
C GLU A 109 -11.26 18.56 -4.69
N GLU A 110 -11.37 17.32 -5.16
CA GLU A 110 -10.47 16.23 -4.74
C GLU A 110 -9.01 16.54 -5.07
N MET A 111 -8.71 17.15 -6.22
CA MET A 111 -7.35 17.57 -6.57
C MET A 111 -6.81 18.68 -5.65
N ARG A 112 -7.66 19.61 -5.20
CA ARG A 112 -7.25 20.67 -4.26
C ARG A 112 -7.01 20.14 -2.86
N GLU A 113 -7.81 19.16 -2.43
CA GLU A 113 -7.70 18.57 -1.10
C GLU A 113 -6.57 17.54 -0.98
N ASN A 114 -6.17 16.92 -2.09
CA ASN A 114 -5.16 15.87 -2.13
C ASN A 114 -4.01 16.28 -3.07
N SER A 115 -3.06 17.04 -2.54
CA SER A 115 -1.89 17.49 -3.31
C SER A 115 -0.78 16.44 -3.41
N LEU A 116 -0.81 15.40 -2.57
CA LEU A 116 0.18 14.33 -2.55
C LEU A 116 -0.36 13.06 -3.22
N SER A 117 0.53 12.19 -3.69
CA SER A 117 0.15 10.80 -4.02
C SER A 117 -0.16 10.02 -2.74
N ALA A 118 -0.92 8.92 -2.85
CA ALA A 118 -1.32 8.11 -1.71
C ALA A 118 -0.11 7.56 -0.94
N VAL A 119 0.95 7.15 -1.66
CA VAL A 119 2.19 6.65 -1.04
C VAL A 119 2.87 7.73 -0.22
N TYR A 120 3.03 8.93 -0.80
CA TYR A 120 3.68 10.04 -0.09
C TYR A 120 2.82 10.58 1.04
N GLN A 121 1.49 10.63 0.88
CA GLN A 121 0.59 11.02 1.95
C GLN A 121 0.68 10.04 3.12
N LEU A 122 0.64 8.74 2.84
CA LEU A 122 0.77 7.70 3.87
C LEU A 122 2.12 7.81 4.61
N TYR A 123 3.24 7.90 3.90
CA TYR A 123 4.55 7.92 4.55
C TYR A 123 4.90 9.25 5.23
N SER A 124 4.37 10.38 4.76
CA SER A 124 4.65 11.68 5.38
C SER A 124 3.68 12.03 6.51
N GLN A 125 2.44 11.54 6.47
CA GLN A 125 1.37 11.91 7.42
C GLN A 125 0.92 10.73 8.28
N GLY A 126 1.33 9.50 7.96
CA GLY A 126 0.91 8.28 8.65
C GLY A 126 -0.50 7.81 8.30
N ILE A 127 -1.18 8.47 7.35
CA ILE A 127 -2.55 8.15 6.96
C ILE A 127 -2.80 8.47 5.49
N CYS A 128 -3.50 7.57 4.80
CA CYS A 128 -4.10 7.82 3.49
C CYS A 128 -5.63 7.64 3.63
N PRO A 129 -6.43 8.71 3.62
CA PRO A 129 -7.87 8.61 3.80
C PRO A 129 -8.55 7.77 2.71
N ALA A 130 -9.63 7.05 3.04
CA ALA A 130 -10.38 6.24 2.08
C ALA A 130 -10.98 7.04 0.90
N ARG A 131 -11.12 8.36 1.08
CA ARG A 131 -11.56 9.33 0.06
C ARG A 131 -10.45 9.77 -0.91
N HIS A 132 -9.19 9.44 -0.62
CA HIS A 132 -8.07 9.82 -1.47
C HIS A 132 -8.23 9.18 -2.86
N PRO A 133 -7.98 9.91 -3.98
CA PRO A 133 -8.25 9.41 -5.33
C PRO A 133 -7.52 8.10 -5.67
N GLU A 134 -6.30 7.94 -5.18
CA GLU A 134 -5.48 6.73 -5.36
C GLU A 134 -5.72 5.64 -4.30
N HIS A 135 -6.67 5.84 -3.37
CA HIS A 135 -6.96 4.83 -2.33
C HIS A 135 -7.60 3.58 -2.94
N PRO A 136 -7.24 2.36 -2.51
CA PRO A 136 -7.79 1.13 -3.08
C PRO A 136 -9.32 1.00 -3.06
N ASP A 137 -10.00 1.63 -2.10
CA ASP A 137 -11.47 1.67 -2.07
C ASP A 137 -12.12 2.40 -3.25
N ARG A 138 -11.38 3.27 -3.95
CA ARG A 138 -11.85 3.96 -5.17
C ARG A 138 -11.91 3.05 -6.39
N PHE A 139 -11.10 2.00 -6.39
CA PHE A 139 -10.91 1.09 -7.52
C PHE A 139 -11.78 -0.17 -7.42
N LYS A 140 -12.86 -0.11 -6.64
CA LYS A 140 -13.85 -1.19 -6.56
C LYS A 140 -14.32 -1.53 -7.98
N PRO A 141 -14.40 -2.83 -8.34
CA PRO A 141 -14.97 -3.19 -9.62
C PRO A 141 -16.36 -2.57 -9.68
N LYS A 142 -16.68 -1.86 -10.77
CA LYS A 142 -18.07 -1.55 -11.14
C LYS A 142 -18.83 -2.83 -10.86
N ALA A 143 -19.78 -2.80 -9.92
CA ALA A 143 -20.67 -3.92 -9.69
C ALA A 143 -21.14 -4.36 -11.08
N LEU A 144 -20.82 -5.61 -11.46
CA LEU A 144 -21.31 -6.15 -12.72
C LEU A 144 -22.81 -5.82 -12.74
N PRO A 145 -23.34 -5.13 -13.76
CA PRO A 145 -24.78 -4.96 -13.83
C PRO A 145 -25.36 -6.36 -13.71
N ALA A 146 -26.30 -6.54 -12.78
CA ALA A 146 -26.96 -7.82 -12.60
C ALA A 146 -27.35 -8.31 -14.00
N ILE A 147 -26.81 -9.46 -14.40
CA ILE A 147 -27.18 -10.10 -15.65
C ILE A 147 -28.71 -10.17 -15.59
N ARG A 148 -29.38 -9.40 -16.46
CA ARG A 148 -30.81 -9.55 -16.66
C ARG A 148 -31.01 -10.99 -17.09
N SER A 149 -31.47 -11.85 -16.19
CA SER A 149 -32.10 -13.10 -16.61
C SER A 149 -33.46 -12.71 -17.16
N SER A 150 -33.53 -12.69 -18.49
CA SER A 150 -34.74 -12.74 -19.28
C SER A 150 -35.80 -13.67 -18.67
N SER A 151 -37.02 -13.14 -18.56
CA SER A 151 -38.31 -13.82 -18.74
C SER A 151 -38.46 -15.25 -18.21
N ARG A 152 -39.18 -15.39 -17.08
CA ARG A 152 -40.22 -16.43 -16.92
C ARG A 152 -41.35 -15.89 -16.04
N GLU A 153 -42.38 -15.34 -16.68
CA GLU A 153 -43.73 -15.39 -16.13
C GLU A 153 -44.07 -16.86 -15.86
N LYS A 154 -44.48 -17.18 -14.62
CA LYS A 154 -45.09 -18.47 -14.33
C LYS A 154 -46.57 -18.38 -14.69
N PRO A 155 -47.15 -19.32 -15.46
CA PRO A 155 -48.58 -19.36 -15.65
C PRO A 155 -49.25 -19.78 -14.34
N GLN A 156 -50.28 -19.03 -13.97
CA GLN A 156 -51.22 -19.38 -12.90
C GLN A 156 -51.91 -20.71 -13.27
N ARG A 157 -51.98 -21.62 -12.30
CA ARG A 157 -53.00 -22.67 -12.22
C ARG A 157 -53.56 -22.66 -10.81
#